data_AF-A0A1V2QW40-F1
#
_entry.id   AF-A0A1V2QW40-F1
#
_cell.length_a   1.000
_cell.length_b   1.000
_cell.length_c   1.000
_cell.angle_alpha   90.00
_cell.angle_beta   90.00
_cell.angle_gamma   90.00
#
_symmetry.space_group_name_H-M   'P 1'
#
loop_
_entity.id
_entity.type
_entity.pdbx_description
1 polymer ?
#
loop_
_entity_poly.entity_id
_entity_poly.type
_entity_poly.pdbx_seq_one_letter_code
_entity_poly.pdbx_strand_id
1 'polypeptide(L)'
;MKELIPLVVGFLLTTVLGGLLGFFFQRRTWAHQHRVQTRDREWQRAVQVFEEVSRLLDKRLYRLRLLYWSLNTDKDARSEQSEKRMEDYREVLREWNDSINRNLALIQQYFGIAARQRFDNGIGAIFVVLGRDVEAMWRRFDGGTGSPGPRINDQKLEALGSQIYAYNLEMIRAIQGGTVGWLVADNRRSLTRDDDGRKSA
;
A
#
# COMPACT_ATOMS: atom_id res chain seq x y z
N MET A 1 -73.41 -16.08 5.63
CA MET A 1 -72.35 -15.61 6.56
C MET A 1 -71.33 -16.68 6.95
N LYS A 2 -71.70 -17.95 7.16
CA LYS A 2 -70.73 -19.02 7.53
C LYS A 2 -69.66 -19.31 6.46
N GLU A 3 -69.94 -19.07 5.18
CA GLU A 3 -68.99 -19.34 4.08
C GLU A 3 -67.92 -18.25 3.85
N LEU A 4 -68.09 -17.05 4.40
CA LEU A 4 -67.11 -15.96 4.25
C LEU A 4 -65.91 -16.11 5.20
N ILE A 5 -66.12 -16.77 6.34
CA ILE A 5 -65.11 -17.00 7.37
C ILE A 5 -63.89 -17.78 6.83
N PRO A 6 -64.04 -18.96 6.18
CA PRO A 6 -62.89 -19.70 5.67
C PRO A 6 -62.11 -18.93 4.59
N LEU A 7 -62.79 -18.07 3.83
CA LEU A 7 -62.20 -17.29 2.74
C LEU A 7 -61.32 -16.17 3.29
N VAL A 8 -61.81 -15.45 4.31
CA VAL A 8 -61.03 -14.43 5.02
C VAL A 8 -59.86 -15.05 5.79
N VAL A 9 -60.08 -16.20 6.44
CA VAL A 9 -59.01 -16.91 7.16
C VAL A 9 -57.94 -17.41 6.19
N GLY A 10 -58.32 -18.00 5.06
CA GLY A 10 -57.39 -18.46 4.04
C GLY A 10 -56.56 -17.32 3.45
N PHE A 11 -57.18 -16.16 3.18
CA PHE A 11 -56.49 -14.97 2.70
C PHE A 11 -55.51 -14.39 3.73
N LEU A 12 -55.88 -14.34 5.01
CA LEU A 12 -54.99 -13.91 6.08
C LEU A 12 -53.82 -14.90 6.25
N LEU A 13 -54.09 -16.20 6.19
CA LEU A 13 -53.07 -17.23 6.32
C LEU A 13 -52.03 -17.12 5.19
N THR A 14 -52.48 -17.00 3.94
CA THR A 14 -51.58 -16.88 2.78
C THR A 14 -50.81 -15.55 2.79
N THR A 15 -51.43 -14.46 3.25
CA THR A 15 -50.76 -13.16 3.39
C THR A 15 -49.66 -13.21 4.46
N VAL A 16 -49.93 -13.82 5.62
CA VAL A 16 -48.93 -13.97 6.70
C VAL A 16 -47.80 -14.92 6.28
N LEU A 17 -48.13 -16.06 5.66
CA LEU A 17 -47.13 -16.99 5.12
C LEU A 17 -46.28 -16.35 4.02
N GLY A 18 -46.91 -15.62 3.09
CA GLY A 18 -46.22 -14.86 2.04
C GLY A 18 -45.31 -13.77 2.60
N GLY A 19 -45.75 -13.04 3.62
CA GLY A 19 -44.97 -12.02 4.31
C GLY A 19 -43.75 -12.59 5.05
N LEU A 20 -43.93 -13.73 5.75
CA LEU A 20 -42.84 -14.43 6.44
C LEU A 20 -41.79 -14.99 5.46
N LEU A 21 -42.24 -15.59 4.37
CA LEU A 21 -41.37 -16.05 3.28
C LEU A 21 -40.61 -14.87 2.65
N GLY A 22 -41.31 -13.78 2.34
CA GLY A 22 -40.72 -12.54 1.81
C GLY A 22 -39.63 -11.98 2.74
N PHE A 23 -39.91 -11.89 4.04
CA PHE A 23 -38.94 -11.44 5.04
C PHE A 23 -37.69 -12.34 5.10
N PHE A 24 -37.87 -13.66 5.05
CA PHE A 24 -36.75 -14.61 5.07
C PHE A 24 -35.85 -14.48 3.83
N PHE A 25 -36.45 -14.42 2.63
CA PHE A 25 -35.71 -14.22 1.39
C PHE A 25 -35.04 -12.85 1.33
N GLN A 26 -35.74 -11.80 1.75
CA GLN A 26 -35.18 -10.44 1.78
C GLN A 26 -33.98 -10.34 2.72
N ARG A 27 -34.04 -10.98 3.91
CA ARG A 27 -32.92 -11.02 4.85
C ARG A 27 -31.71 -11.77 4.29
N ARG A 28 -31.92 -12.90 3.59
CA ARG A 28 -30.85 -13.67 2.96
C ARG A 28 -30.19 -12.90 1.80
N THR A 29 -30.99 -12.27 0.95
CA THR A 29 -30.52 -11.46 -0.17
C THR A 29 -29.76 -10.23 0.33
N TRP A 30 -30.28 -9.54 1.35
CA TRP A 30 -29.61 -8.39 1.96
C TRP A 30 -28.24 -8.77 2.55
N ALA A 31 -28.17 -9.88 3.28
CA ALA A 31 -26.91 -10.35 3.83
C ALA A 31 -25.89 -10.72 2.74
N HIS A 32 -26.34 -11.27 1.61
CA HIS A 32 -25.47 -11.56 0.47
C HIS A 32 -25.00 -10.27 -0.24
N GLN A 33 -25.92 -9.35 -0.54
CA GLN A 33 -25.62 -8.06 -1.16
C GLN A 33 -24.65 -7.24 -0.31
N HIS A 34 -24.85 -7.20 1.00
CA HIS A 34 -23.96 -6.48 1.90
C HIS A 34 -22.53 -7.06 1.89
N ARG A 35 -22.40 -8.39 1.88
CA ARG A 35 -21.07 -9.05 1.78
C ARG A 35 -20.36 -8.75 0.46
N VAL A 36 -21.07 -8.83 -0.66
CA VAL A 36 -20.51 -8.52 -1.98
C VAL A 36 -20.08 -7.05 -2.03
N GLN A 37 -20.94 -6.14 -1.58
CA GLN A 37 -20.65 -4.71 -1.57
C GLN A 37 -19.45 -4.36 -0.68
N THR A 38 -19.33 -4.95 0.50
CA THR A 38 -18.16 -4.74 1.36
C THR A 38 -16.90 -5.25 0.68
N ARG A 39 -16.93 -6.46 0.10
CA ARG A 39 -15.77 -7.02 -0.61
C ARG A 39 -15.33 -6.12 -1.77
N ASP A 40 -16.27 -5.62 -2.56
CA ASP A 40 -15.96 -4.77 -3.70
C ASP A 40 -15.35 -3.42 -3.25
N ARG A 41 -15.84 -2.85 -2.14
CA ARG A 41 -15.24 -1.65 -1.54
C ARG A 41 -13.82 -1.90 -1.05
N GLU A 42 -13.59 -3.01 -0.34
CA GLU A 42 -12.24 -3.38 0.12
C GLU A 42 -11.26 -3.57 -1.04
N TRP A 43 -11.73 -4.21 -2.11
CA TRP A 43 -10.97 -4.39 -3.34
C TRP A 43 -10.60 -3.06 -4.00
N GLN A 44 -11.57 -2.16 -4.16
CA GLN A 44 -11.33 -0.82 -4.71
C GLN A 44 -10.35 -0.01 -3.84
N ARG A 45 -10.44 -0.12 -2.52
CA ARG A 45 -9.50 0.53 -1.60
C ARG A 45 -8.09 -0.03 -1.75
N ALA A 46 -7.94 -1.35 -1.87
CA ALA A 46 -6.65 -1.97 -2.11
C ALA A 46 -6.01 -1.50 -3.42
N VAL A 47 -6.80 -1.37 -4.50
CA VAL A 47 -6.33 -0.79 -5.78
C VAL A 47 -5.81 0.63 -5.59
N GLN A 48 -6.55 1.49 -4.90
CA GLN A 48 -6.12 2.87 -4.64
C GLN A 48 -4.81 2.94 -3.84
N VAL A 49 -4.68 2.10 -2.80
CA VAL A 49 -3.45 2.01 -2.00
C VAL A 49 -2.28 1.54 -2.86
N PHE A 50 -2.49 0.54 -3.71
CA PHE A 50 -1.48 0.06 -4.65
C PHE A 50 -1.02 1.17 -5.62
N GLU A 51 -1.96 1.87 -6.26
CA GLU A 51 -1.65 2.96 -7.19
C GLU A 51 -0.86 4.09 -6.51
N GLU A 52 -1.24 4.46 -5.30
CA GLU A 52 -0.56 5.52 -4.56
C GLU A 52 0.87 5.12 -4.18
N VAL A 53 1.04 3.92 -3.61
CA VAL A 53 2.34 3.40 -3.17
C VAL A 53 3.27 3.17 -4.34
N SER A 54 2.79 2.51 -5.41
CA SER A 54 3.59 2.25 -6.62
C SER A 54 4.06 3.55 -7.28
N ARG A 55 3.16 4.52 -7.46
CA ARG A 55 3.50 5.84 -8.01
C ARG A 55 4.59 6.54 -7.19
N LEU A 56 4.49 6.49 -5.86
CA LEU A 56 5.46 7.13 -4.98
C LEU A 56 6.83 6.43 -5.03
N LEU A 57 6.86 5.10 -5.06
CA LEU A 57 8.08 4.30 -5.24
C LEU A 57 8.79 4.64 -6.55
N ASP A 58 8.05 4.63 -7.65
CA ASP A 58 8.58 4.90 -8.99
C ASP A 58 9.06 6.35 -9.10
N LYS A 59 8.28 7.31 -8.60
CA LYS A 59 8.67 8.73 -8.56
C LYS A 59 9.98 8.90 -7.79
N ARG A 60 10.10 8.30 -6.61
CA ARG A 60 11.30 8.42 -5.77
C ARG A 60 12.52 7.79 -6.43
N LEU A 61 12.38 6.58 -6.97
CA LEU A 61 13.46 5.89 -7.69
C LEU A 61 13.92 6.70 -8.91
N TYR A 62 12.98 7.25 -9.68
CA TYR A 62 13.30 8.04 -10.85
C TYR A 62 14.08 9.31 -10.50
N ARG A 63 13.63 10.08 -9.49
CA ARG A 63 14.35 11.29 -9.05
C ARG A 63 15.73 10.98 -8.49
N LEU A 64 15.86 9.87 -7.75
CA LEU A 64 17.14 9.38 -7.25
C LEU A 64 18.11 9.07 -8.41
N ARG A 65 17.65 8.36 -9.45
CA ARG A 65 18.46 8.03 -10.63
C ARG A 65 18.91 9.28 -11.38
N LEU A 66 18.00 10.23 -11.60
CA LEU A 66 18.33 11.47 -12.30
C LEU A 66 19.40 12.28 -11.57
N LEU A 67 19.27 12.40 -10.24
CA LEU A 67 20.26 13.09 -9.43
C LEU A 67 21.60 12.35 -9.42
N TYR A 68 21.57 11.02 -9.26
CA TYR A 68 22.78 10.23 -9.32
C TYR A 68 23.53 10.41 -10.65
N TRP A 69 22.84 10.32 -11.79
CA TRP A 69 23.47 10.48 -13.11
C TRP A 69 24.03 11.88 -13.34
N SER A 70 23.32 12.93 -12.88
CA SER A 70 23.84 14.30 -13.00
C SER A 70 25.11 14.49 -12.17
N LEU A 71 25.14 13.97 -10.94
CA LEU A 71 26.32 14.04 -10.08
C LEU A 71 27.46 13.12 -10.54
N ASN A 72 27.18 12.04 -11.26
CA ASN A 72 28.23 11.18 -11.81
C ASN A 72 28.90 11.82 -13.05
N THR A 73 28.17 12.70 -13.74
CA THR A 73 28.68 13.46 -14.90
C THR A 73 29.46 14.70 -14.45
N ASP A 74 28.98 15.39 -13.42
CA ASP A 74 29.61 16.58 -12.86
C ASP A 74 30.88 16.20 -12.06
N LYS A 75 32.06 16.57 -12.58
CA LYS A 75 33.35 16.23 -11.96
C LYS A 75 33.81 17.26 -10.93
N ASP A 76 33.74 18.54 -11.29
CA ASP A 76 34.46 19.60 -10.57
C ASP A 76 33.53 20.56 -9.83
N ALA A 77 32.32 20.80 -10.34
CA ALA A 77 31.35 21.73 -9.75
C ALA A 77 29.90 21.28 -10.01
N ARG A 78 28.97 21.77 -9.19
CA ARG A 78 27.53 21.55 -9.39
C ARG A 78 27.05 22.34 -10.60
N SER A 79 26.42 21.67 -11.56
CA SER A 79 25.67 22.33 -12.62
C SER A 79 24.31 22.83 -12.12
N GLU A 80 23.74 23.81 -12.80
CA GLU A 80 22.33 24.24 -12.59
C GLU A 80 21.36 23.05 -12.71
N GLN A 81 21.67 22.11 -13.61
CA GLN A 81 20.88 20.89 -13.75
C GLN A 81 20.95 20.03 -12.49
N SER A 82 22.15 19.81 -11.92
CA SER A 82 22.32 19.04 -10.69
C SER A 82 21.63 19.68 -9.48
N GLU A 83 21.66 21.02 -9.36
CA GLU A 83 20.89 21.77 -8.34
C GLU A 83 19.39 21.48 -8.47
N LYS A 84 18.83 21.63 -9.67
CA LYS A 84 17.42 21.32 -9.92
C LYS A 84 17.07 19.86 -9.61
N ARG A 85 17.94 18.90 -9.96
CA ARG A 85 17.72 17.48 -9.64
C ARG A 85 17.75 17.22 -8.13
N MET A 86 18.58 17.94 -7.38
CA MET A 86 18.62 17.84 -5.92
C MET A 86 17.33 18.39 -5.29
N GLU A 87 16.82 19.52 -5.78
CA GLU A 87 15.53 20.06 -5.35
C GLU A 87 14.38 19.08 -5.61
N ASP A 88 14.27 18.56 -6.84
CA ASP A 88 13.28 17.53 -7.22
C ASP A 88 13.36 16.30 -6.31
N TYR A 89 14.57 15.85 -5.99
CA TYR A 89 14.81 14.71 -5.10
C TYR A 89 14.39 14.99 -3.66
N ARG A 90 14.70 16.18 -3.12
CA ARG A 90 14.28 16.61 -1.78
C ARG A 90 12.77 16.76 -1.67
N GLU A 91 12.10 17.19 -2.74
CA GLU A 91 10.64 17.26 -2.78
C GLU A 91 10.01 15.88 -2.63
N VAL A 92 10.43 14.88 -3.42
CA VAL A 92 9.87 13.52 -3.30
C VAL A 92 10.27 12.85 -1.98
N LEU A 93 11.43 13.20 -1.41
CA LEU A 93 11.83 12.72 -0.08
C LEU A 93 10.88 13.26 1.02
N ARG A 94 10.44 14.52 0.92
CA ARG A 94 9.43 15.08 1.82
C ARG A 94 8.08 14.39 1.65
N GLU A 95 7.60 14.24 0.41
CA GLU A 95 6.36 13.51 0.11
C GLU A 95 6.38 12.08 0.68
N TRP A 96 7.53 11.39 0.57
CA TRP A 96 7.73 10.07 1.16
C TRP A 96 7.61 10.10 2.68
N ASN A 97 8.33 10.99 3.35
CA ASN A 97 8.36 11.06 4.81
C ASN A 97 6.99 11.44 5.39
N ASP A 98 6.27 12.36 4.75
CA ASP A 98 4.96 12.81 5.20
C ASP A 98 3.90 11.70 5.08
N SER A 99 4.06 10.78 4.13
CA SER A 99 3.10 9.71 3.86
C SER A 99 3.48 8.35 4.45
N ILE A 100 4.68 8.19 5.03
CA ILE A 100 5.24 6.87 5.36
C ILE A 100 4.37 6.06 6.33
N ASN A 101 3.93 6.66 7.44
CA ASN A 101 3.15 5.96 8.45
C ASN A 101 1.76 5.56 7.93
N ARG A 102 1.13 6.44 7.15
CA ARG A 102 -0.16 6.16 6.50
C ARG A 102 0.00 5.00 5.52
N ASN A 103 1.02 5.03 4.67
CA ASN A 103 1.28 3.97 3.70
C ASN A 103 1.57 2.64 4.38
N LEU A 104 2.38 2.61 5.44
CA LEU A 104 2.66 1.39 6.22
C LEU A 104 1.38 0.79 6.83
N ALA A 105 0.52 1.62 7.42
CA ALA A 105 -0.74 1.16 8.00
C ALA A 105 -1.68 0.59 6.92
N LEU A 106 -1.82 1.29 5.79
CA LEU A 106 -2.67 0.85 4.68
C LEU A 106 -2.13 -0.42 4.03
N ILE A 107 -0.83 -0.52 3.78
CA ILE A 107 -0.22 -1.73 3.23
C ILE A 107 -0.48 -2.91 4.18
N GLN A 108 -0.28 -2.75 5.49
CA GLN A 108 -0.55 -3.81 6.45
C GLN A 108 -2.03 -4.20 6.46
N GLN A 109 -2.94 -3.23 6.45
CA GLN A 109 -4.39 -3.46 6.50
C GLN A 109 -4.88 -4.23 5.26
N TYR A 110 -4.42 -3.85 4.08
CA TYR A 110 -4.95 -4.39 2.81
C TYR A 110 -4.13 -5.55 2.24
N PHE A 111 -2.83 -5.61 2.51
CA PHE A 111 -1.90 -6.58 1.91
C PHE A 111 -1.11 -7.40 2.96
N GLY A 112 -1.29 -7.09 4.24
CA GLY A 112 -0.74 -7.87 5.34
C GLY A 112 0.66 -7.45 5.81
N ILE A 113 1.09 -8.07 6.91
CA ILE A 113 2.35 -7.75 7.60
C ILE A 113 3.57 -8.00 6.70
N ALA A 114 3.56 -9.08 5.92
CA ALA A 114 4.67 -9.43 5.04
C ALA A 114 4.92 -8.35 3.97
N ALA A 115 3.84 -7.83 3.36
CA ALA A 115 3.93 -6.72 2.41
C ALA A 115 4.49 -5.46 3.08
N ARG A 116 3.98 -5.10 4.27
CA ARG A 116 4.49 -3.96 5.05
C ARG A 116 5.97 -4.11 5.36
N GLN A 117 6.40 -5.26 5.88
CA GLN A 117 7.79 -5.51 6.25
C GLN A 117 8.72 -5.41 5.05
N ARG A 118 8.30 -5.95 3.89
CA ARG A 118 9.10 -5.85 2.66
C ARG A 118 9.22 -4.40 2.17
N PHE A 119 8.15 -3.63 2.26
CA PHE A 119 8.16 -2.21 1.92
C PHE A 119 9.08 -1.40 2.85
N ASP A 120 8.99 -1.60 4.16
CA ASP A 120 9.75 -0.85 5.17
C ASP A 120 11.22 -1.29 5.24
N ASN A 121 11.43 -2.55 5.64
CA ASN A 121 12.76 -3.10 5.95
C ASN A 121 13.53 -3.54 4.70
N GLY A 122 12.85 -3.73 3.57
CA GLY A 122 13.47 -4.05 2.29
C GLY A 122 13.69 -2.78 1.47
N ILE A 123 12.63 -2.35 0.79
CA ILE A 123 12.69 -1.24 -0.18
C ILE A 123 13.06 0.08 0.51
N GLY A 124 12.40 0.42 1.62
CA GLY A 124 12.63 1.65 2.39
C GLY A 124 14.07 1.72 2.92
N ALA A 125 14.59 0.63 3.48
CA ALA A 125 15.97 0.55 3.94
C ALA A 125 16.98 0.80 2.81
N ILE A 126 16.76 0.24 1.62
CA ILE A 126 17.64 0.46 0.46
C ILE A 126 17.58 1.92 0.00
N PHE A 127 16.40 2.54 -0.02
CA PHE A 127 16.26 3.96 -0.32
C PHE A 127 17.04 4.84 0.66
N VAL A 128 17.06 4.51 1.96
CA VAL A 128 17.84 5.25 2.96
C VAL A 128 19.33 5.16 2.66
N VAL A 129 19.83 3.97 2.35
CA VAL A 129 21.26 3.76 2.01
C VAL A 129 21.63 4.56 0.77
N LEU A 130 20.89 4.37 -0.34
CA LEU A 130 21.18 5.08 -1.59
C LEU A 130 21.02 6.60 -1.45
N GLY A 131 20.04 7.05 -0.68
CA GLY A 131 19.83 8.48 -0.41
C GLY A 131 21.00 9.11 0.33
N ARG A 132 21.54 8.42 1.35
CA ARG A 132 22.77 8.85 2.05
C ARG A 132 23.96 8.93 1.11
N ASP A 133 24.12 7.94 0.23
CA ASP A 133 25.21 7.90 -0.74
C ASP A 133 25.11 9.08 -1.73
N VAL A 134 23.91 9.37 -2.27
CA VAL A 134 23.69 10.52 -3.17
C VAL A 134 23.95 11.84 -2.45
N GLU A 135 23.50 11.99 -1.20
CA GLU A 135 23.78 13.19 -0.42
C GLU A 135 25.28 13.36 -0.11
N ALA A 136 26.00 12.28 0.13
CA ALA A 136 27.44 12.33 0.29
C ALA A 136 28.14 12.76 -1.01
N MET A 137 27.71 12.22 -2.16
CA MET A 137 28.16 12.68 -3.48
C MET A 137 27.85 14.17 -3.69
N TRP A 138 26.68 14.64 -3.24
CA TRP A 138 26.31 16.05 -3.32
C TRP A 138 27.21 16.95 -2.49
N ARG A 139 27.48 16.60 -1.23
CA ARG A 139 28.30 17.41 -0.31
C ARG A 139 29.77 17.51 -0.71
N ARG A 140 30.28 16.60 -1.55
CA ARG A 140 31.69 16.64 -2.03
C ARG A 140 32.03 17.94 -2.77
N PHE A 141 31.03 18.60 -3.35
CA PHE A 141 31.21 19.87 -4.05
C PHE A 141 31.29 21.07 -3.10
N ASP A 142 30.91 20.93 -1.82
CA ASP A 142 31.02 22.00 -0.81
C ASP A 142 32.41 22.07 -0.17
N GLY A 143 33.10 20.93 -0.06
CA GLY A 143 34.45 20.84 0.50
C GLY A 143 35.47 20.64 -0.62
N GLY A 144 36.29 21.65 -0.93
CA GLY A 144 37.26 21.66 -2.03
C GLY A 144 38.38 20.59 -2.01
N THR A 145 38.25 19.55 -1.21
CA THR A 145 39.11 18.36 -1.24
C THR A 145 38.46 17.29 -2.11
N GLY A 146 38.99 17.11 -3.32
CA GLY A 146 38.61 16.08 -4.29
C GLY A 146 38.89 14.64 -3.86
N SER A 147 38.47 14.24 -2.65
CA SER A 147 38.39 12.83 -2.29
C SER A 147 37.34 12.16 -3.19
N PRO A 148 37.62 10.97 -3.73
CA PRO A 148 36.62 10.20 -4.46
C PRO A 148 35.43 9.96 -3.54
N GLY A 149 34.33 10.69 -3.74
CA GLY A 149 33.10 10.47 -3.01
C GLY A 149 32.63 9.02 -3.21
N PRO A 150 31.87 8.45 -2.25
CA PRO A 150 31.36 7.10 -2.36
C PRO A 150 30.64 6.94 -3.70
N ARG A 151 31.08 5.96 -4.49
CA ARG A 151 30.41 5.62 -5.75
C ARG A 151 29.17 4.83 -5.41
N ILE A 152 28.01 5.37 -5.77
CA ILE A 152 26.80 4.56 -5.77
C ILE A 152 27.02 3.41 -6.73
N ASN A 153 26.76 2.20 -6.25
CA ASN A 153 26.83 1.02 -7.07
C ASN A 153 25.58 0.98 -7.97
N ASP A 154 25.76 1.13 -9.28
CA ASP A 154 24.68 1.01 -10.28
C ASP A 154 23.84 -0.26 -10.08
N GLN A 155 24.49 -1.36 -9.70
CA GLN A 155 23.82 -2.63 -9.42
C GLN A 155 22.81 -2.51 -8.27
N LYS A 156 23.06 -1.65 -7.26
CA LYS A 156 22.10 -1.42 -6.17
C LYS A 156 20.88 -0.63 -6.66
N LEU A 157 21.07 0.34 -7.55
CA LEU A 157 19.98 1.11 -8.16
C LEU A 157 19.12 0.25 -9.10
N GLU A 158 19.74 -0.68 -9.83
CA GLU A 158 19.04 -1.68 -10.65
C GLU A 158 18.29 -2.68 -9.77
N ALA A 159 18.96 -3.25 -8.77
CA ALA A 159 18.36 -4.19 -7.83
C ALA A 159 17.16 -3.60 -7.10
N LEU A 160 17.22 -2.32 -6.69
CA LEU A 160 16.08 -1.62 -6.10
C LEU A 160 14.90 -1.54 -7.08
N GLY A 161 15.16 -1.23 -8.36
CA GLY A 161 14.13 -1.23 -9.39
C GLY A 161 13.47 -2.60 -9.57
N SER A 162 14.28 -3.67 -9.60
CA SER A 162 13.77 -5.04 -9.67
C SER A 162 12.94 -5.43 -8.45
N GLN A 163 13.34 -5.01 -7.24
CA GLN A 163 12.59 -5.25 -6.01
C GLN A 163 11.24 -4.52 -6.00
N ILE A 164 11.21 -3.26 -6.44
CA ILE A 164 9.97 -2.49 -6.56
C ILE A 164 9.03 -3.15 -7.57
N TYR A 165 9.55 -3.59 -8.73
CA TYR A 165 8.75 -4.31 -9.71
C TYR A 165 8.15 -5.61 -9.15
N ALA A 166 8.96 -6.42 -8.48
CA ALA A 166 8.49 -7.67 -7.87
C ALA A 166 7.42 -7.40 -6.79
N TYR A 167 7.63 -6.37 -5.97
CA TYR A 167 6.67 -5.94 -4.95
C TYR A 167 5.33 -5.50 -5.56
N ASN A 168 5.37 -4.66 -6.61
CA ASN A 168 4.17 -4.23 -7.32
C ASN A 168 3.41 -5.42 -7.93
N LEU A 169 4.13 -6.39 -8.51
CA LEU A 169 3.51 -7.59 -9.08
C LEU A 169 2.84 -8.47 -8.02
N GLU A 170 3.43 -8.59 -6.83
CA GLU A 170 2.82 -9.30 -5.71
C GLU A 170 1.52 -8.63 -5.25
N MET A 171 1.51 -7.29 -5.14
CA MET A 171 0.29 -6.55 -4.80
C MET A 171 -0.81 -6.72 -5.87
N ILE A 172 -0.45 -6.66 -7.16
CA ILE A 172 -1.38 -6.92 -8.27
C ILE A 172 -1.96 -8.34 -8.18
N ARG A 173 -1.12 -9.34 -7.92
CA ARG A 173 -1.58 -10.73 -7.75
C ARG A 173 -2.52 -10.87 -6.55
N ALA A 174 -2.24 -10.17 -5.46
CA ALA A 174 -3.12 -10.17 -4.28
C ALA A 174 -4.51 -9.59 -4.62
N ILE A 175 -4.53 -8.46 -5.34
CA ILE A 175 -5.76 -7.80 -5.83
C ILE A 175 -6.54 -8.72 -6.76
N GLN A 176 -5.88 -9.32 -7.76
CA GLN A 176 -6.51 -10.23 -8.72
C GLN A 176 -7.03 -11.51 -8.06
N GLY A 177 -6.30 -12.03 -7.08
CA GLY A 177 -6.70 -13.22 -6.31
C GLY A 177 -7.77 -12.96 -5.26
N GLY A 178 -8.20 -11.71 -5.04
CA GLY A 178 -9.16 -11.36 -4.00
C GLY A 178 -8.65 -11.60 -2.56
N THR A 179 -7.32 -11.60 -2.39
CA THR A 179 -6.64 -11.83 -1.09
C THR A 179 -6.28 -10.51 -0.39
N VAL A 180 -7.09 -9.48 -0.63
CA VAL A 180 -6.90 -8.13 -0.09
C VAL A 180 -8.00 -7.72 0.88
N GLY A 181 -7.69 -6.74 1.72
CA GLY A 181 -8.62 -6.15 2.69
C GLY A 181 -8.62 -6.83 4.06
N TRP A 182 -9.33 -6.23 5.01
CA TRP A 182 -9.29 -6.65 6.42
C TRP A 182 -10.01 -7.97 6.71
N LEU A 183 -10.87 -8.43 5.78
CA LEU A 183 -11.59 -9.70 5.93
C LEU A 183 -10.67 -10.92 5.76
N VAL A 184 -9.52 -10.75 5.13
CA VAL A 184 -8.52 -11.80 4.91
C VAL A 184 -7.84 -12.15 6.24
N ALA A 185 -7.84 -13.43 6.60
CA ALA A 185 -7.37 -13.89 7.92
C ALA A 185 -5.90 -13.53 8.17
N ASP A 186 -5.05 -13.61 7.15
CA ASP A 186 -3.62 -13.30 7.27
C ASP A 186 -3.37 -11.81 7.56
N ASN A 187 -4.27 -10.92 7.12
CA ASN A 187 -4.19 -9.49 7.40
C ASN A 187 -4.66 -9.14 8.84
N ARG A 188 -5.46 -10.01 9.47
CA ARG A 188 -5.99 -9.80 10.84
C ARG A 188 -5.03 -10.16 11.96
N ARG A 189 -4.04 -11.02 11.72
CA ARG A 189 -3.17 -11.58 12.77
C ARG A 189 -2.35 -10.54 13.55
N SER A 190 -2.29 -9.28 13.12
CA SER A 190 -1.62 -8.18 13.85
C SER A 190 -2.47 -7.50 14.92
N LEU A 191 -3.81 -7.63 14.91
CA LEU A 191 -4.65 -6.89 15.86
C LEU A 191 -4.85 -7.60 17.20
N THR A 192 -4.51 -8.89 17.30
CA THR A 192 -4.88 -9.75 18.43
C THR A 192 -3.71 -10.32 19.22
N ARG A 193 -2.46 -9.92 18.96
CA ARG A 193 -1.29 -10.66 19.49
C ARG A 193 -0.17 -9.81 20.10
N ASP A 194 -0.48 -8.71 20.77
CA ASP A 194 0.49 -8.01 21.62
C ASP A 194 -0.02 -7.65 23.05
N ASP A 195 -1.24 -8.05 23.44
CA ASP A 195 -1.78 -7.69 24.77
C ASP A 195 -1.70 -8.81 25.84
N ASP A 196 -1.08 -9.95 25.52
CA ASP A 196 -1.05 -11.13 26.43
C ASP A 196 0.38 -11.54 26.87
N GLY A 197 1.37 -10.66 26.68
CA GLY A 197 2.78 -10.94 26.95
C GLY A 197 3.34 -10.39 28.26
N ARG A 198 2.52 -9.77 29.13
CA ARG A 198 3.01 -9.10 30.36
C ARG A 198 2.22 -9.46 31.61
N LYS A 199 2.00 -10.75 31.87
CA LYS A 199 1.85 -11.25 33.25
C LYS A 199 2.50 -12.63 33.38
N SER A 200 3.36 -12.75 34.39
CA SER A 200 3.89 -13.98 34.99
C SER A 200 5.20 -14.53 34.40
N ALA A 201 6.33 -14.00 34.87
CA ALA A 201 7.32 -14.73 35.68
C ALA A 201 8.40 -13.75 36.15
#